data_AF-J4K710-F1
#
_entry.id   AF-J4K710-F1
#
_cell.length_a   1.000
_cell.length_b   1.000
_cell.length_c   1.000
_cell.angle_alpha   90.00
_cell.angle_beta   90.00
_cell.angle_gamma   90.00
#
_symmetry.space_group_name_H-M   'P 1'
#
loop_
_entity.id
_entity.type
_entity.pdbx_description
1 polymer ?
#
loop_
_entity_poly.entity_id
_entity_poly.type
_entity_poly.pdbx_seq_one_letter_code
_entity_poly.pdbx_strand_id
1 'polypeptide(L)' 'MQKKSNDFEKNLLRLEEISQKLSLEEISLEEASKLYEEGISLSTQCKKYIEEKEMIIENLK' A
#
# COMPACT_ATOMS: atom_id res chain seq x y z
N MET A 1 13.99 8.93 9.85
CA MET A 1 13.81 8.12 8.61
C MET A 1 13.19 6.75 8.87
N GLN A 2 13.53 6.07 9.98
CA GLN A 2 13.07 4.71 10.29
C GLN A 2 11.54 4.54 10.40
N LYS A 3 10.82 5.54 10.94
CA LYS A 3 9.35 5.51 11.06
C LYS A 3 8.63 5.38 9.71
N LYS A 4 8.99 6.20 8.71
CA LYS A 4 8.41 6.13 7.35
C LYS A 4 8.68 4.78 6.65
N SER A 5 9.83 4.16 6.92
CA SER A 5 10.14 2.82 6.37
C SER A 5 9.25 1.75 6.98
N ASN A 6 9.06 1.78 8.30
CA ASN A 6 8.16 0.85 8.97
C ASN A 6 6.70 1.06 8.53
N ASP A 7 6.30 2.29 8.24
CA ASP A 7 4.95 2.59 7.73
C ASP A 7 4.78 2.05 6.29
N PHE A 8 5.81 2.14 5.45
CA PHE A 8 5.81 1.53 4.10
C PHE A 8 5.65 0.00 4.16
N GLU A 9 6.48 -0.68 4.97
CA GLU A 9 6.42 -2.14 5.11
C GLU A 9 5.06 -2.61 5.63
N LYS A 10 4.49 -1.91 6.62
CA LYS A 10 3.13 -2.20 7.12
C LYS A 10 2.06 -2.01 6.06
N ASN A 11 2.13 -0.91 5.30
CA ASN A 11 1.18 -0.64 4.24
C ASN A 11 1.27 -1.70 3.13
N LEU A 12 2.48 -2.17 2.82
CA LEU A 12 2.70 -3.24 1.85
C LEU A 12 2.13 -4.58 2.32
N LEU A 13 2.41 -4.97 3.57
CA LEU A 13 1.82 -6.17 4.18
C LEU A 13 0.28 -6.11 4.17
N ARG A 14 -0.30 -4.94 4.49
CA ARG A 14 -1.75 -4.77 4.46
C ARG A 14 -2.32 -4.89 3.04
N LEU A 15 -1.63 -4.39 2.03
CA LEU A 15 -2.01 -4.57 0.62
C LEU A 15 -2.03 -6.04 0.22
N GLU A 16 -1.06 -6.83 0.67
CA GLU A 16 -1.03 -8.28 0.43
C GLU A 16 -2.23 -8.99 1.08
N GLU A 17 -2.55 -8.65 2.34
CA GLU A 17 -3.75 -9.16 3.02
C GLU A 17 -5.04 -8.81 2.28
N ILE A 18 -5.16 -7.55 1.82
CA ILE A 18 -6.32 -7.09 1.05
C ILE A 18 -6.43 -7.89 -0.25
N SER A 19 -5.33 -8.08 -0.98
CA SER A 19 -5.31 -8.86 -2.21
C SER A 19 -5.74 -10.30 -1.98
N GLN A 20 -5.29 -10.92 -0.88
CA GLN A 20 -5.70 -12.27 -0.51
C GLN A 20 -7.20 -12.34 -0.21
N LYS A 21 -7.73 -11.39 0.57
CA LYS A 21 -9.16 -11.34 0.90
C LYS A 21 -10.05 -11.11 -0.33
N LEU A 22 -9.64 -10.22 -1.23
CA LEU A 22 -10.37 -9.96 -2.48
C LEU A 22 -10.36 -11.17 -3.44
N SER A 23 -9.44 -12.12 -3.27
CA SER A 23 -9.39 -13.35 -4.06
C SER A 23 -10.27 -14.49 -3.51
N LEU A 24 -10.89 -14.31 -2.34
CA LEU A 24 -11.78 -15.32 -1.76
C LEU A 24 -13.10 -15.38 -2.54
N GLU A 25 -13.60 -16.60 -2.77
CA GLU A 25 -14.84 -16.83 -3.52
C GLU A 25 -16.09 -16.28 -2.80
N GLU A 26 -16.06 -16.20 -1.46
CA GLU A 26 -17.19 -15.77 -0.63
C GLU A 26 -16.97 -14.40 0.03
N ILE A 27 -16.62 -13.39 -0.76
CA ILE A 27 -16.58 -11.99 -0.30
C ILE A 27 -17.87 -11.24 -0.66
N SER A 28 -18.44 -10.52 0.30
CA SER A 28 -19.59 -9.66 0.03
C SER A 28 -19.17 -8.42 -0.78
N LEU A 29 -20.07 -7.90 -1.62
CA LEU A 29 -19.80 -6.70 -2.42
C LEU A 29 -19.44 -5.48 -1.54
N GLU A 30 -20.10 -5.34 -0.38
CA GLU A 30 -19.83 -4.23 0.54
C GLU A 30 -18.42 -4.34 1.14
N GLU A 31 -17.99 -5.54 1.53
CA GLU A 31 -16.64 -5.77 2.04
C GLU A 31 -15.59 -5.59 0.95
N ALA A 32 -15.85 -6.12 -0.25
CA ALA A 32 -14.97 -5.93 -1.40
C ALA A 32 -14.77 -4.44 -1.73
N SER A 33 -15.86 -3.64 -1.69
CA SER A 33 -15.79 -2.19 -1.93
C SER A 33 -14.90 -1.49 -0.88
N LYS A 34 -15.09 -1.81 0.41
CA LYS A 34 -14.29 -1.24 1.50
C LYS A 34 -12.80 -1.61 1.39
N LEU A 35 -12.51 -2.88 1.12
CA LEU A 35 -11.13 -3.36 0.95
C LEU A 35 -10.47 -2.73 -0.28
N TYR A 36 -11.22 -2.53 -1.36
CA TYR A 36 -10.71 -1.86 -2.55
C TYR A 36 -10.35 -0.39 -2.28
N GLU A 37 -11.24 0.36 -1.63
CA GLU A 37 -10.97 1.75 -1.23
C GLU A 37 -9.74 1.86 -0.32
N GLU A 38 -9.64 0.97 0.68
CA GLU A 38 -8.47 0.88 1.54
C GLU A 38 -7.20 0.60 0.72
N GLY A 39 -7.26 -0.37 -0.20
CA GLY A 39 -6.15 -0.74 -1.08
C GLY A 39 -5.67 0.41 -1.97
N ILE A 40 -6.58 1.21 -2.54
CA ILE A 40 -6.21 2.39 -3.33
C ILE A 40 -5.46 3.43 -2.49
N SER A 41 -5.92 3.67 -1.27
CA SER A 41 -5.26 4.60 -0.34
C SER A 41 -3.85 4.14 0.03
N LEU A 42 -3.70 2.87 0.41
CA LEU A 42 -2.40 2.29 0.79
C LEU A 42 -1.43 2.26 -0.40
N SER A 43 -1.91 1.87 -1.59
CA SER A 43 -1.10 1.84 -2.82
C SER A 43 -0.54 3.24 -3.14
N THR A 44 -1.38 4.26 -2.99
CA THR A 44 -0.96 5.66 -3.19
C THR A 44 0.11 6.10 -2.20
N GLN A 45 -0.01 5.70 -0.92
CA GLN A 45 0.99 6.01 0.10
C GLN A 45 2.33 5.31 -0.19
N CYS A 46 2.29 4.05 -0.60
CA CYS A 46 3.48 3.29 -0.98
C CYS A 46 4.20 3.92 -2.17
N LYS A 47 3.47 4.31 -3.23
CA LYS A 47 4.02 5.00 -4.40
C LYS A 47 4.72 6.30 -4.01
N LYS A 48 4.06 7.14 -3.21
CA LYS A 48 4.66 8.40 -2.72
C LYS A 48 5.95 8.16 -1.95
N TYR A 49 6.00 7.13 -1.10
CA TYR A 49 7.23 6.80 -0.38
C TYR A 49 8.37 6.45 -1.36
N ILE A 50 8.09 5.65 -2.38
CA ILE A 50 9.09 5.27 -3.40
C ILE A 50 9.56 6.51 -4.17
N GLU A 51 8.64 7.34 -4.66
CA GLU A 51 8.94 8.60 -5.37
C GLU A 51 9.81 9.54 -4.52
N GLU A 52 9.50 9.70 -3.23
CA GLU A 52 10.33 10.47 -2.30
C GLU A 52 11.76 9.93 -2.21
N LYS A 53 11.93 8.59 -2.23
CA LYS A 53 13.25 7.96 -2.16
C LYS A 53 14.03 8.08 -3.47
N GLU A 54 13.36 7.91 -4.60
CA GLU A 54 13.95 8.08 -5.92
C GLU A 54 14.47 9.51 -6.10
N MET A 55 13.67 10.52 -5.74
CA MET A 55 14.10 11.93 -5.79
C MET A 55 15.35 12.20 -4.94
N ILE A 56 15.47 11.58 -3.76
CA ILE A 56 16.67 11.74 -2.92
C ILE A 56 17.89 11.15 -3.64
N ILE A 57 17.75 9.96 -4.25
CA ILE A 57 18.84 9.31 -4.97
C ILE A 57 19.24 10.12 -6.21
N GLU A 58 18.29 10.66 -6.95
CA GLU A 58 18.56 11.49 -8.12
C GLU A 58 19.31 12.77 -7.78
N ASN A 59 18.96 13.44 -6.67
CA ASN A 59 19.64 14.66 -6.22
C ASN A 59 21.04 14.41 -5.63
N LEU A 60 21.42 13.14 -5.41
CA LEU A 60 22.76 12.75 -4.96
C LEU A 60 23.70 12.42 -6.13
N LYS A 61 23.20 12.39 -7.36
CA LYS A 61 24.00 12.23 -8.59
C LYS A 61 24.55 13.58 -9.05
#